data_AF-A0A1T4Q6B2-F1
#
_entry.id   AF-A0A1T4Q6B2-F1
#
_cell.length_a   1.000
_cell.length_b   1.000
_cell.length_c   1.000
_cell.angle_alpha   90.00
_cell.angle_beta   90.00
_cell.angle_gamma   90.00
#
_symmetry.space_group_name_H-M   'P 1'
#
loop_
_entity.id
_entity.type
_entity.pdbx_description
1 polymer ?
#
loop_
_entity_poly.entity_id
_entity_poly.type
_entity_poly.pdbx_seq_one_letter_code
_entity_poly.pdbx_strand_id
1 'polypeptide(L)'
;MTRSILLMGLWWLAQPAAAQVAEPGFESWGVAVDVSPAPPAVTKWNEQFNAAMSARAAELAAAGTAEGLLAAALIEPPLTDAAAHSSDAPAPVWMQAALDARPTTPLVQWVAASDCPLSPVVECDRERALERLLELDGDNAAVHLMAASFASSAGDEVAARTHLARAAELPRYNNYGSDLFRIIVDARRGASLPRMPDEVVAYHQAADALMASAEDVSAVSSISQWAAQVLPTFTGVMDLCRRDESSLVRDSGLRQDCLGAFAHLAGSDATIIEPLVALRTLVRYSEGAEKGRWKARLRQVAWLHEQALQLAPGWPGASIESAQYVDWLMEEGELGAYRRVLREHGIPVEPPPGWLPDNPDHRALLSGDA
;
A
#
# COMPACT_ATOMS: atom_id res chain seq x y z
N MET A 1 -12.90 -32.97 1.67
CA MET A 1 -13.77 -31.88 1.16
C MET A 1 -13.02 -30.59 1.38
N THR A 2 -12.23 -30.20 0.38
CA THR A 2 -11.29 -29.08 0.43
C THR A 2 -12.07 -27.84 -0.01
N ARG A 3 -12.26 -26.87 0.87
CA ARG A 3 -12.93 -25.59 0.54
C ARG A 3 -11.91 -24.70 -0.17
N SER A 4 -12.10 -24.50 -1.47
CA SER A 4 -11.37 -23.50 -2.25
C SER A 4 -11.76 -22.10 -1.77
N ILE A 5 -10.75 -21.27 -1.47
CA ILE A 5 -10.91 -19.85 -1.15
C ILE A 5 -11.12 -19.11 -2.49
N LEU A 6 -12.09 -18.20 -2.57
CA LEU A 6 -12.40 -17.44 -3.78
C LEU A 6 -11.95 -15.98 -3.55
N LEU A 7 -10.71 -15.66 -3.92
CA LEU A 7 -10.17 -14.29 -3.90
C LEU A 7 -10.47 -13.62 -5.24
N MET A 8 -11.73 -13.21 -5.47
CA MET A 8 -12.12 -12.51 -6.71
C MET A 8 -11.89 -10.98 -6.64
N GLY A 9 -11.61 -10.41 -5.46
CA GLY A 9 -11.28 -8.98 -5.31
C GLY A 9 -9.92 -8.56 -5.92
N LEU A 10 -9.08 -9.54 -6.30
CA LEU A 10 -7.76 -9.32 -6.91
C LEU A 10 -7.76 -9.43 -8.44
N TRP A 11 -8.90 -9.70 -9.08
CA TRP A 11 -8.97 -9.86 -10.55
C TRP A 11 -8.49 -8.61 -11.32
N TRP A 12 -8.60 -7.43 -10.71
CA TRP A 12 -8.11 -6.17 -11.29
C TRP A 12 -6.65 -5.85 -10.96
N LEU A 13 -6.06 -6.50 -9.93
CA LEU A 13 -4.66 -6.32 -9.55
C LEU A 13 -3.74 -7.43 -10.10
N ALA A 14 -4.30 -8.50 -10.66
CA ALA A 14 -3.54 -9.53 -11.36
C ALA A 14 -3.21 -9.12 -12.81
N GLN A 15 -2.60 -7.94 -13.00
CA GLN A 15 -1.74 -7.72 -14.16
C GLN A 15 -0.34 -8.31 -13.88
N PRO A 16 0.37 -8.82 -14.90
CA PRO A 16 1.62 -9.58 -14.74
C PRO A 16 2.85 -8.72 -14.40
N ALA A 17 2.70 -7.52 -13.84
CA ALA A 17 3.82 -6.63 -13.51
C ALA A 17 4.56 -7.04 -12.23
N ALA A 18 3.96 -7.87 -11.37
CA ALA A 18 4.70 -8.60 -10.33
C ALA A 18 5.36 -9.86 -10.94
N ALA A 19 6.26 -9.65 -11.91
CA ALA A 19 7.23 -10.68 -12.28
C ALA A 19 8.22 -10.84 -11.11
N GLN A 20 7.81 -11.67 -10.15
CA GLN A 20 8.62 -12.57 -9.34
C GLN A 20 10.04 -12.10 -9.01
N VAL A 21 10.18 -11.35 -7.91
CA VAL A 21 11.23 -11.70 -6.95
C VAL A 21 10.58 -12.67 -5.97
N ALA A 22 10.64 -13.96 -6.28
CA ALA A 22 10.29 -14.99 -5.31
C ALA A 22 11.33 -14.93 -4.18
N GLU A 23 11.02 -14.24 -3.08
CA GLU A 23 11.78 -14.42 -1.85
C GLU A 23 11.66 -15.90 -1.44
N PRO A 24 12.77 -16.61 -1.19
CA PRO A 24 12.71 -17.96 -0.66
C PRO A 24 12.08 -17.88 0.75
N GLY A 25 10.81 -18.28 0.85
CA GLY A 25 10.04 -18.26 2.11
C GLY A 25 8.64 -17.68 2.01
N PHE A 26 8.29 -16.97 0.92
CA PHE A 26 6.90 -16.60 0.65
C PHE A 26 6.26 -17.70 -0.21
N GLU A 27 5.63 -18.69 0.43
CA GLU A 27 4.69 -19.56 -0.30
C GLU A 27 3.66 -18.63 -0.95
N SER A 28 3.67 -18.55 -2.28
CA SER A 28 2.58 -17.93 -3.00
C SER A 28 1.31 -18.61 -2.48
N TRP A 29 0.40 -17.82 -1.91
CA TRP A 29 -0.96 -18.28 -1.62
C TRP A 29 -1.62 -18.55 -2.97
N GLY A 30 -1.23 -19.65 -3.61
CA GLY A 30 -1.64 -20.11 -4.92
C GLY A 30 -3.06 -20.63 -4.82
N VAL A 31 -3.97 -19.73 -4.48
CA VAL A 31 -5.39 -19.94 -4.59
C VAL A 31 -5.66 -19.99 -6.08
N ALA A 32 -5.88 -21.18 -6.62
CA ALA A 32 -6.36 -21.34 -7.98
C ALA A 32 -7.69 -20.60 -8.10
N VAL A 33 -7.66 -19.40 -8.64
CA VAL A 33 -8.87 -18.63 -8.92
C VAL A 33 -9.51 -19.28 -10.13
N ASP A 34 -10.73 -19.81 -9.98
CA ASP A 34 -11.53 -20.25 -11.10
C ASP A 34 -11.85 -19.02 -11.96
N VAL A 35 -11.23 -18.95 -13.14
CA VAL A 35 -11.29 -17.82 -14.07
C VAL A 35 -12.50 -18.00 -15.01
N SER A 36 -13.66 -18.29 -14.44
CA SER A 36 -14.88 -18.37 -15.23
C SER A 36 -15.24 -16.97 -15.79
N PRO A 37 -15.61 -16.85 -17.07
CA PRO A 37 -15.93 -15.55 -17.65
C PRO A 37 -17.13 -14.92 -16.95
N ALA A 38 -17.05 -13.62 -16.70
CA ALA A 38 -18.13 -12.87 -16.07
C ALA A 38 -19.43 -12.95 -16.92
N PRO A 39 -20.61 -13.04 -16.29
CA PRO A 39 -21.89 -12.98 -17.00
C PRO A 39 -22.02 -11.68 -17.84
N PRO A 40 -22.74 -11.69 -18.98
CA PRO A 40 -22.88 -10.50 -19.83
C PRO A 40 -23.40 -9.25 -19.11
N ALA A 41 -24.28 -9.42 -18.12
CA ALA A 41 -24.81 -8.33 -17.31
C ALA A 41 -23.72 -7.66 -16.44
N VAL A 42 -22.83 -8.46 -15.87
CA VAL A 42 -21.69 -7.98 -15.07
C VAL A 42 -20.71 -7.23 -15.97
N THR A 43 -20.38 -7.79 -17.13
CA THR A 43 -19.53 -7.10 -18.12
C THR A 43 -20.10 -5.74 -18.51
N LYS A 44 -21.39 -5.69 -18.88
CA LYS A 44 -22.06 -4.44 -19.24
C LYS A 44 -22.09 -3.43 -18.09
N TRP A 45 -22.34 -3.88 -16.86
CA TRP A 45 -22.33 -2.99 -15.70
C TRP A 45 -20.92 -2.46 -15.41
N ASN A 46 -19.89 -3.30 -15.51
CA ASN A 46 -18.48 -2.87 -15.37
C ASN A 46 -18.09 -1.82 -16.41
N GLU A 47 -18.53 -1.97 -17.67
CA GLU A 47 -18.32 -0.95 -18.70
C GLU A 47 -18.96 0.39 -18.33
N GLN A 48 -20.18 0.37 -17.79
CA GLN A 48 -20.87 1.58 -17.32
C GLN A 48 -20.19 2.20 -16.10
N PHE A 49 -19.72 1.37 -15.17
CA PHE A 49 -18.99 1.81 -13.98
C PHE A 49 -17.68 2.50 -14.38
N ASN A 50 -16.92 1.88 -15.27
CA ASN A 50 -15.68 2.45 -15.81
C ASN A 50 -15.94 3.75 -16.58
N ALA A 51 -16.99 3.81 -17.39
CA ALA A 51 -17.37 5.05 -18.07
C ALA A 51 -17.71 6.18 -17.09
N ALA A 52 -18.37 5.86 -15.97
CA ALA A 52 -18.62 6.84 -14.90
C ALA A 52 -17.33 7.30 -14.21
N MET A 53 -16.37 6.40 -13.98
CA MET A 53 -15.05 6.74 -13.45
C MET A 53 -14.26 7.64 -14.41
N SER A 54 -14.17 7.30 -15.70
CA SER A 54 -13.49 8.13 -16.69
C SER A 54 -14.13 9.51 -16.86
N ALA A 55 -15.47 9.59 -16.81
CA ALA A 55 -16.17 10.88 -16.82
C ALA A 55 -15.79 11.73 -15.59
N ARG A 56 -15.76 11.12 -14.40
CA ARG A 56 -15.33 11.78 -13.17
C ARG A 56 -13.86 12.21 -13.22
N ALA A 57 -12.99 11.38 -13.76
CA ALA A 57 -11.57 11.68 -13.93
C ALA A 57 -11.39 12.89 -14.87
N ALA A 58 -12.11 12.93 -15.99
CA ALA A 58 -12.08 14.06 -16.91
C ALA A 58 -12.56 15.38 -16.25
N GLU A 59 -13.60 15.34 -15.40
CA GLU A 59 -14.04 16.51 -14.63
C GLU A 59 -12.95 17.02 -13.66
N LEU A 60 -12.28 16.11 -12.95
CA LEU A 60 -11.18 16.45 -12.04
C LEU A 60 -9.99 17.04 -12.79
N ALA A 61 -9.63 16.46 -13.94
CA ALA A 61 -8.56 16.95 -14.79
C ALA A 61 -8.87 18.34 -15.36
N ALA A 62 -10.14 18.61 -15.71
CA ALA A 62 -10.57 19.91 -16.24
C ALA A 62 -10.40 21.07 -15.24
N ALA A 63 -10.31 20.79 -13.93
CA ALA A 63 -10.00 21.81 -12.94
C ALA A 63 -8.56 22.37 -13.08
N GLY A 64 -7.65 21.63 -13.72
CA GLY A 64 -6.29 22.07 -14.03
C GLY A 64 -5.34 22.23 -12.84
N THR A 65 -5.79 21.90 -11.61
CA THR A 65 -4.94 21.84 -10.42
C THR A 65 -4.09 20.57 -10.44
N ALA A 66 -2.87 20.61 -9.91
CA ALA A 66 -2.00 19.43 -9.85
C ALA A 66 -2.63 18.26 -9.08
N GLU A 67 -3.34 18.56 -7.98
CA GLU A 67 -4.04 17.57 -7.16
C GLU A 67 -5.24 16.97 -7.91
N GLY A 68 -6.01 17.79 -8.63
CA GLY A 68 -7.10 17.31 -9.49
C GLY A 68 -6.62 16.44 -10.65
N LEU A 69 -5.47 16.78 -11.24
CA LEU A 69 -4.84 15.99 -12.30
C LEU A 69 -4.27 14.66 -11.76
N LEU A 70 -3.63 14.67 -10.58
CA LEU A 70 -3.23 13.45 -9.89
C LEU A 70 -4.45 12.58 -9.56
N ALA A 71 -5.50 13.16 -8.98
CA ALA A 71 -6.73 12.47 -8.65
C ALA A 71 -7.37 11.81 -9.88
N ALA A 72 -7.42 12.53 -11.00
CA ALA A 72 -7.90 12.01 -12.28
C ALA A 72 -7.05 10.83 -12.77
N ALA A 73 -5.72 10.98 -12.76
CA ALA A 73 -4.80 9.91 -13.19
C ALA A 73 -4.93 8.66 -12.33
N LEU A 74 -5.20 8.82 -11.03
CA LEU A 74 -5.43 7.71 -10.12
C LEU A 74 -6.74 7.00 -10.45
N ILE A 75 -7.87 7.68 -10.54
CA ILE A 75 -9.16 6.97 -10.66
C ILE A 75 -9.49 6.50 -12.09
N GLU A 76 -8.70 6.88 -13.09
CA GLU A 76 -8.90 6.42 -14.47
C GLU A 76 -8.78 4.89 -14.54
N PRO A 77 -9.80 4.19 -15.07
CA PRO A 77 -9.73 2.75 -15.22
C PRO A 77 -8.52 2.33 -16.06
N PRO A 78 -7.74 1.30 -15.67
CA PRO A 78 -6.69 0.78 -16.52
C PRO A 78 -7.28 0.36 -17.87
N LEU A 79 -6.60 0.80 -18.93
CA LEU A 79 -6.94 0.39 -20.28
C LEU A 79 -6.63 -1.10 -20.46
N THR A 80 -7.38 -1.79 -21.31
CA THR A 80 -7.03 -3.16 -21.75
C THR A 80 -5.65 -3.15 -22.43
N ASP A 81 -4.91 -4.26 -22.37
CA ASP A 81 -3.49 -4.37 -22.77
C ASP A 81 -3.11 -3.67 -24.09
N ALA A 82 -3.96 -3.68 -25.12
CA ALA A 82 -3.67 -3.01 -26.40
C ALA A 82 -3.69 -1.47 -26.32
N ALA A 83 -4.52 -0.89 -25.45
CA ALA A 83 -4.68 0.56 -25.29
C ALA A 83 -3.82 1.13 -24.15
N ALA A 84 -3.48 0.31 -23.14
CA ALA A 84 -2.60 0.69 -22.04
C ALA A 84 -1.21 1.18 -22.47
N HIS A 85 -0.73 0.71 -23.63
CA HIS A 85 0.56 1.09 -24.19
C HIS A 85 0.49 2.29 -25.14
N SER A 86 -0.70 2.88 -25.35
CA SER A 86 -0.86 4.06 -26.21
C SER A 86 -0.38 5.33 -25.52
N SER A 87 0.18 6.26 -26.29
CA SER A 87 0.62 7.55 -25.77
C SER A 87 -0.51 8.49 -25.37
N ASP A 88 -1.72 8.14 -25.78
CA ASP A 88 -2.90 8.98 -25.65
C ASP A 88 -3.79 8.52 -24.48
N ALA A 89 -3.29 7.56 -23.67
CA ALA A 89 -3.95 7.14 -22.45
C ALA A 89 -4.11 8.36 -21.50
N PRO A 90 -5.32 8.63 -20.98
CA PRO A 90 -5.57 9.86 -20.20
C PRO A 90 -4.74 9.95 -18.91
N ALA A 91 -4.62 8.86 -18.15
CA ALA A 91 -3.93 8.88 -16.86
C ALA A 91 -2.44 9.30 -16.95
N PRO A 92 -1.62 8.71 -17.85
CA PRO A 92 -0.25 9.19 -18.06
C PRO A 92 -0.18 10.68 -18.42
N VAL A 93 -1.06 11.15 -19.31
CA VAL A 93 -1.11 12.56 -19.72
C VAL A 93 -1.45 13.47 -18.54
N TRP A 94 -2.44 13.11 -17.74
CA TRP A 94 -2.82 13.89 -16.55
C TRP A 94 -1.73 13.88 -15.48
N MET A 95 -1.05 12.76 -15.26
CA MET A 95 0.08 12.71 -14.34
C MET A 95 1.23 13.62 -14.80
N GLN A 96 1.57 13.62 -16.09
CA GLN A 96 2.57 14.54 -16.62
C GLN A 96 2.14 16.01 -16.44
N ALA A 97 0.87 16.33 -16.75
CA ALA A 97 0.33 17.67 -16.55
C ALA A 97 0.36 18.08 -15.07
N ALA A 98 0.12 17.14 -14.14
CA ALA A 98 0.23 17.38 -12.70
C ALA A 98 1.65 17.77 -12.30
N LEU A 99 2.67 17.14 -12.89
CA LEU A 99 4.08 17.47 -12.67
C LEU A 99 4.46 18.81 -13.31
N ASP A 100 3.99 19.08 -14.53
CA ASP A 100 4.25 20.33 -15.27
C ASP A 100 3.64 21.56 -14.59
N ALA A 101 2.55 21.37 -13.85
CA ALA A 101 1.94 22.40 -13.00
C ALA A 101 2.86 22.84 -11.83
N ARG A 102 4.00 22.15 -11.61
CA ARG A 102 4.99 22.40 -10.55
C ARG A 102 4.34 22.49 -9.17
N PRO A 103 3.71 21.40 -8.71
CA PRO A 103 3.00 21.39 -7.44
C PRO A 103 3.94 21.75 -6.30
N THR A 104 3.40 22.46 -5.32
CA THR A 104 4.08 22.73 -4.05
C THR A 104 3.77 21.66 -3.01
N THR A 105 2.74 20.84 -3.25
CA THR A 105 2.42 19.69 -2.40
C THR A 105 3.37 18.51 -2.70
N PRO A 106 4.03 17.94 -1.68
CA PRO A 106 4.94 16.81 -1.86
C PRO A 106 4.29 15.55 -2.48
N LEU A 107 2.99 15.33 -2.28
CA LEU A 107 2.31 14.09 -2.66
C LEU A 107 2.40 13.76 -4.16
N VAL A 108 2.31 14.75 -5.05
CA VAL A 108 2.45 14.50 -6.50
C VAL A 108 3.85 13.97 -6.83
N GLN A 109 4.88 14.54 -6.18
CA GLN A 109 6.26 14.10 -6.36
C GLN A 109 6.51 12.74 -5.71
N TRP A 110 5.89 12.49 -4.55
CA TRP A 110 5.91 11.19 -3.89
C TRP A 110 5.38 10.08 -4.78
N VAL A 111 4.22 10.28 -5.40
CA VAL A 111 3.62 9.31 -6.33
C VAL A 111 4.55 9.10 -7.54
N ALA A 112 5.00 10.18 -8.18
CA ALA A 112 5.91 10.11 -9.34
C ALA A 112 7.22 9.37 -9.04
N ALA A 113 7.80 9.56 -7.85
CA ALA A 113 9.04 8.90 -7.46
C ALA A 113 8.82 7.43 -7.04
N SER A 114 7.73 7.13 -6.32
CA SER A 114 7.46 5.79 -5.75
C SER A 114 7.22 4.75 -6.82
N ASP A 115 6.28 5.04 -7.71
CA ASP A 115 5.85 4.12 -8.76
C ASP A 115 5.35 4.96 -9.91
N CYS A 116 5.97 4.79 -11.08
CA CYS A 116 5.47 5.39 -12.30
C CYS A 116 5.03 4.32 -13.30
N PRO A 117 3.99 3.54 -12.97
CA PRO A 117 3.56 2.42 -13.79
C PRO A 117 2.52 2.85 -14.83
N LEU A 118 2.28 4.16 -15.01
CA LEU A 118 1.13 4.60 -15.80
C LEU A 118 1.29 4.32 -17.30
N SER A 119 2.51 4.18 -17.86
CA SER A 119 2.78 3.66 -19.21
C SER A 119 4.27 3.90 -19.55
N PRO A 120 4.92 3.10 -20.42
CA PRO A 120 6.25 3.42 -20.97
C PRO A 120 6.29 4.73 -21.79
N VAL A 121 5.15 5.39 -22.00
CA VAL A 121 5.04 6.63 -22.79
C VAL A 121 5.46 7.86 -22.00
N VAL A 122 5.20 7.91 -20.69
CA VAL A 122 5.55 9.10 -19.91
C VAL A 122 7.01 8.98 -19.49
N GLU A 123 7.81 9.97 -19.89
CA GLU A 123 9.14 10.25 -19.34
C GLU A 123 8.99 10.71 -17.89
N CYS A 124 8.52 9.81 -17.05
CA CYS A 124 8.38 10.04 -15.64
C CYS A 124 9.77 9.97 -15.03
N ASP A 125 10.43 11.12 -15.03
CA ASP A 125 11.75 11.28 -14.46
C ASP A 125 11.66 11.14 -12.94
N ARG A 126 11.73 9.89 -12.47
CA ARG A 126 11.62 9.52 -11.06
C ARG A 126 12.74 10.15 -10.23
N GLU A 127 13.92 10.33 -10.82
CA GLU A 127 15.05 10.98 -10.16
C GLU A 127 14.75 12.46 -9.94
N ARG A 128 14.28 13.17 -10.97
CA ARG A 128 13.86 14.56 -10.83
C ARG A 128 12.68 14.74 -9.86
N ALA A 129 11.73 13.79 -9.85
CA ALA A 129 10.65 13.81 -8.88
C ALA A 129 11.17 13.66 -7.44
N LEU A 130 12.13 12.76 -7.23
CA LEU A 130 12.80 12.59 -5.94
C LEU A 130 13.62 13.82 -5.53
N GLU A 131 14.37 14.44 -6.45
CA GLU A 131 15.09 15.70 -6.20
C GLU A 131 14.11 16.79 -5.74
N ARG A 132 12.99 16.95 -6.45
CA ARG A 132 11.96 17.92 -6.09
C ARG A 132 11.31 17.60 -4.75
N LEU A 133 11.11 16.33 -4.44
CA LEU A 133 10.58 15.88 -3.16
C LEU A 133 11.54 16.19 -2.01
N LEU A 134 12.85 16.00 -2.20
CA LEU A 134 13.88 16.41 -1.23
C LEU A 134 13.90 17.92 -1.00
N GLU A 135 13.63 18.73 -2.03
CA GLU A 135 13.49 20.19 -1.88
C GLU A 135 12.23 20.59 -1.10
N LEU A 136 11.10 19.93 -1.38
CA LEU A 136 9.80 20.26 -0.77
C LEU A 136 9.67 19.71 0.66
N ASP A 137 10.29 18.58 0.94
CA ASP A 137 9.99 17.74 2.10
C ASP A 137 11.22 17.03 2.70
N GLY A 138 12.41 17.63 2.55
CA GLY A 138 13.70 17.07 3.01
C GLY A 138 13.90 16.96 4.53
N ASP A 139 12.90 17.32 5.34
CA ASP A 139 12.87 17.03 6.79
C ASP A 139 12.00 15.80 7.12
N ASN A 140 11.53 15.07 6.10
CA ASN A 140 10.81 13.80 6.23
C ASN A 140 11.75 12.60 6.06
N ALA A 141 11.81 11.73 7.07
CA ALA A 141 12.58 10.50 7.03
C ALA A 141 12.17 9.59 5.85
N ALA A 142 10.89 9.52 5.50
CA ALA A 142 10.42 8.67 4.41
C ALA A 142 11.00 9.06 3.04
N VAL A 143 11.18 10.36 2.79
CA VAL A 143 11.80 10.88 1.57
C VAL A 143 13.26 10.47 1.49
N HIS A 144 13.97 10.55 2.61
CA HIS A 144 15.35 10.08 2.70
C HIS A 144 15.48 8.56 2.54
N LEU A 145 14.53 7.77 3.02
CA LEU A 145 14.54 6.32 2.79
C LEU A 145 14.33 5.97 1.32
N MET A 146 13.45 6.70 0.62
CA MET A 146 13.30 6.56 -0.83
C MET A 146 14.60 6.94 -1.55
N ALA A 147 15.23 8.06 -1.19
CA ALA A 147 16.50 8.47 -1.77
C ALA A 147 17.63 7.46 -1.53
N ALA A 148 17.69 6.87 -0.33
CA ALA A 148 18.63 5.80 -0.02
C ALA A 148 18.39 4.56 -0.90
N SER A 149 17.12 4.22 -1.16
CA SER A 149 16.76 3.12 -2.07
C SER A 149 17.22 3.40 -3.51
N PHE A 150 16.96 4.61 -4.04
CA PHE A 150 17.41 5.03 -5.37
C PHE A 150 18.93 4.97 -5.50
N ALA A 151 19.66 5.55 -4.56
CA ALA A 151 21.12 5.53 -4.54
C ALA A 151 21.67 4.09 -4.47
N SER A 152 21.08 3.22 -3.64
CA SER A 152 21.46 1.81 -3.56
C SER A 152 21.24 1.08 -4.89
N SER A 153 20.10 1.29 -5.55
CA SER A 153 19.80 0.71 -6.86
C SER A 153 20.75 1.21 -7.96
N ALA A 154 21.22 2.46 -7.86
CA ALA A 154 22.24 3.02 -8.75
C ALA A 154 23.68 2.57 -8.43
N GLY A 155 23.88 1.84 -7.32
CA GLY A 155 25.21 1.42 -6.86
C GLY A 155 26.03 2.53 -6.18
N ASP A 156 25.41 3.67 -5.84
CA ASP A 156 26.03 4.75 -5.07
C ASP A 156 25.88 4.48 -3.57
N GLU A 157 26.79 3.66 -3.03
CA GLU A 157 26.79 3.31 -1.60
C GLU A 157 26.97 4.52 -0.68
N VAL A 158 27.73 5.54 -1.11
CA VAL A 158 28.01 6.73 -0.29
C VAL A 158 26.74 7.57 -0.14
N ALA A 159 26.04 7.83 -1.25
CA ALA A 159 24.77 8.54 -1.20
C ALA A 159 23.71 7.72 -0.44
N ALA A 160 23.63 6.41 -0.66
CA ALA A 160 22.70 5.54 0.05
C ALA A 160 22.89 5.61 1.58
N ARG A 161 24.14 5.55 2.05
CA ARG A 161 24.47 5.69 3.47
C ARG A 161 24.18 7.07 4.03
N THR A 162 24.44 8.12 3.25
CA THR A 162 24.15 9.49 3.65
C THR A 162 22.66 9.72 3.87
N HIS A 163 21.83 9.26 2.92
CA HIS A 163 20.37 9.37 3.05
C HIS A 163 19.82 8.47 4.17
N LEU A 164 20.35 7.26 4.35
CA LEU A 164 19.94 6.38 5.45
C LEU A 164 20.23 7.01 6.83
N ALA A 165 21.46 7.51 7.05
CA ALA A 165 21.82 8.19 8.29
C ALA A 165 20.91 9.40 8.54
N ARG A 166 20.62 10.18 7.50
CA ARG A 166 19.70 11.31 7.59
C ARG A 166 18.28 10.88 7.97
N ALA A 167 17.76 9.81 7.37
CA ALA A 167 16.45 9.27 7.72
C ALA A 167 16.38 8.82 9.19
N ALA A 168 17.45 8.23 9.72
CA ALA A 168 17.52 7.76 11.10
C ALA A 168 17.49 8.89 12.14
N GLU A 169 17.93 10.09 11.78
CA GLU A 169 18.01 11.25 12.68
C GLU A 169 16.77 12.15 12.64
N LEU A 170 15.99 12.11 11.56
CA LEU A 170 14.87 13.03 11.34
C LEU A 170 13.67 12.65 12.23
N PRO A 171 13.03 13.61 12.91
CA PRO A 171 11.94 13.30 13.85
C PRO A 171 10.61 12.96 13.16
N ARG A 172 10.43 13.38 11.90
CA ARG A 172 9.18 13.24 11.16
C ARG A 172 9.29 12.10 10.15
N TYR A 173 8.26 11.26 10.13
CA TYR A 173 8.07 10.23 9.12
C TYR A 173 6.64 10.32 8.57
N ASN A 174 6.52 10.55 7.27
CA ASN A 174 5.25 10.47 6.54
C ASN A 174 5.50 9.79 5.18
N ASN A 175 4.98 8.58 5.00
CA ASN A 175 5.03 7.84 3.74
C ASN A 175 3.92 8.25 2.75
N TYR A 176 3.13 9.28 3.08
CA TYR A 176 2.00 9.79 2.31
C TYR A 176 0.89 8.77 2.02
N GLY A 177 0.90 7.60 2.68
CA GLY A 177 -0.05 6.53 2.38
C GLY A 177 -1.50 6.93 2.69
N SER A 178 -1.75 7.55 3.83
CA SER A 178 -3.09 8.04 4.19
C SER A 178 -3.54 9.21 3.33
N ASP A 179 -2.60 10.07 2.89
CA ASP A 179 -2.91 11.21 2.02
C ASP A 179 -3.29 10.74 0.61
N LEU A 180 -2.57 9.74 0.09
CA LEU A 180 -2.88 9.09 -1.17
C LEU A 180 -4.25 8.40 -1.13
N PHE A 181 -4.53 7.65 -0.06
CA PHE A 181 -5.84 7.01 0.10
C PHE A 181 -6.97 8.02 0.09
N ARG A 182 -6.80 9.13 0.81
CA ARG A 182 -7.79 10.23 0.87
C ARG A 182 -8.08 10.80 -0.52
N ILE A 183 -7.03 11.09 -1.31
CA ILE A 183 -7.20 11.57 -2.69
C ILE A 183 -8.01 10.57 -3.53
N ILE A 184 -7.68 9.27 -3.47
CA ILE A 184 -8.38 8.25 -4.25
C ILE A 184 -9.86 8.20 -3.90
N VAL A 185 -10.18 8.17 -2.60
CA VAL A 185 -11.57 8.09 -2.12
C VAL A 185 -12.36 9.35 -2.49
N ASP A 186 -11.82 10.53 -2.22
CA ASP A 186 -12.50 11.80 -2.49
C ASP A 186 -12.69 12.04 -3.99
N ALA A 187 -11.75 11.58 -4.83
CA ALA A 187 -11.89 11.62 -6.28
C ALA A 187 -13.11 10.84 -6.77
N ARG A 188 -13.38 9.66 -6.17
CA ARG A 188 -14.47 8.76 -6.57
C ARG A 188 -15.84 9.12 -5.99
N ARG A 189 -15.91 9.72 -4.79
CA ARG A 189 -17.18 10.08 -4.11
C ARG A 189 -18.10 10.98 -4.95
N GLY A 190 -17.57 11.72 -5.91
CA GLY A 190 -18.35 12.58 -6.81
C GLY A 190 -18.86 11.91 -8.10
N ALA A 191 -18.57 10.63 -8.33
CA ALA A 191 -18.96 9.95 -9.55
C ALA A 191 -20.46 9.60 -9.58
N SER A 192 -21.09 9.75 -10.75
CA SER A 192 -22.47 9.27 -10.98
C SER A 192 -22.45 7.77 -11.31
N LEU A 193 -22.43 6.94 -10.27
CA LEU A 193 -22.31 5.48 -10.40
C LEU A 193 -23.59 4.83 -10.99
N PRO A 194 -23.45 3.84 -11.88
CA PRO A 194 -24.61 3.09 -12.37
C PRO A 194 -25.18 2.20 -11.27
N ARG A 195 -26.50 2.20 -11.12
CA ARG A 195 -27.19 1.24 -10.24
C ARG A 195 -26.80 -0.20 -10.63
N MET A 196 -26.50 -1.03 -9.63
CA MET A 196 -26.32 -2.47 -9.82
C MET A 196 -27.67 -3.19 -9.98
N PRO A 197 -27.88 -3.93 -11.08
CA PRO A 197 -28.98 -4.90 -11.17
C PRO A 197 -28.80 -6.05 -10.18
N ASP A 198 -29.90 -6.70 -9.76
CA ASP A 198 -29.88 -7.78 -8.77
C ASP A 198 -28.95 -8.94 -9.16
N GLU A 199 -28.84 -9.27 -10.45
CA GLU A 199 -27.92 -10.30 -10.94
C GLU A 199 -26.44 -9.93 -10.80
N VAL A 200 -26.13 -8.63 -10.89
CA VAL A 200 -24.77 -8.11 -10.69
C VAL A 200 -24.45 -8.08 -9.21
N VAL A 201 -25.40 -7.67 -8.36
CA VAL A 201 -25.28 -7.78 -6.90
C VAL A 201 -25.00 -9.23 -6.50
N ALA A 202 -25.81 -10.18 -6.98
CA ALA A 202 -25.62 -11.60 -6.67
C ALA A 202 -24.25 -12.14 -7.12
N TYR A 203 -23.73 -11.67 -8.25
CA TYR A 203 -22.39 -12.03 -8.73
C TYR A 203 -21.29 -11.53 -7.78
N HIS A 204 -21.34 -10.25 -7.38
CA HIS A 204 -20.34 -9.69 -6.46
C HIS A 204 -20.46 -10.30 -5.05
N GLN A 205 -21.68 -10.56 -4.58
CA GLN A 205 -21.93 -11.22 -3.30
C GLN A 205 -21.44 -12.66 -3.22
N ALA A 206 -21.27 -13.33 -4.37
CA ALA A 206 -20.64 -14.65 -4.40
C ALA A 206 -19.13 -14.59 -4.05
N ALA A 207 -18.49 -13.45 -4.27
CA ALA A 207 -17.09 -13.20 -3.90
C ALA A 207 -16.96 -12.55 -2.52
N ASP A 208 -17.81 -11.56 -2.23
CA ASP A 208 -17.86 -10.86 -0.94
C ASP A 208 -19.31 -10.46 -0.64
N ALA A 209 -19.88 -11.07 0.40
CA ALA A 209 -21.29 -10.89 0.76
C ALA A 209 -21.67 -9.42 1.04
N LEU A 210 -20.72 -8.57 1.38
CA LEU A 210 -20.94 -7.16 1.67
C LEU A 210 -20.93 -6.27 0.41
N MET A 211 -20.58 -6.78 -0.77
CA MET A 211 -20.67 -6.02 -2.01
C MET A 211 -22.13 -5.94 -2.52
N ALA A 212 -22.90 -4.97 -2.00
CA ALA A 212 -24.33 -4.83 -2.30
C ALA A 212 -24.65 -3.62 -3.19
N SER A 213 -23.74 -2.65 -3.33
CA SER A 213 -23.95 -1.45 -4.13
C SER A 213 -22.73 -1.02 -4.95
N ALA A 214 -22.94 -0.07 -5.86
CA ALA A 214 -21.85 0.48 -6.68
C ALA A 214 -20.86 1.26 -5.81
N GLU A 215 -21.33 1.86 -4.71
CA GLU A 215 -20.51 2.50 -3.69
C GLU A 215 -19.60 1.49 -2.98
N ASP A 216 -20.09 0.28 -2.68
CA ASP A 216 -19.24 -0.78 -2.11
C ASP A 216 -18.14 -1.20 -3.07
N VAL A 217 -18.48 -1.38 -4.36
CA VAL A 217 -17.48 -1.68 -5.40
C VAL A 217 -16.45 -0.54 -5.50
N SER A 218 -16.90 0.71 -5.48
CA SER A 218 -16.01 1.89 -5.48
C SER A 218 -15.09 1.93 -4.27
N ALA A 219 -15.61 1.61 -3.07
CA ALA A 219 -14.85 1.54 -1.82
C ALA A 219 -13.77 0.45 -1.88
N VAL A 220 -14.14 -0.78 -2.26
CA VAL A 220 -13.19 -1.90 -2.42
C VAL A 220 -12.13 -1.56 -3.46
N SER A 221 -12.53 -1.03 -4.62
CA SER A 221 -11.59 -0.62 -5.66
C SER A 221 -10.67 0.53 -5.21
N SER A 222 -11.07 1.34 -4.22
CA SER A 222 -10.22 2.41 -3.66
C SER A 222 -9.13 1.81 -2.77
N ILE A 223 -9.51 0.87 -1.91
CA ILE A 223 -8.59 0.10 -1.05
C ILE A 223 -7.59 -0.66 -1.91
N SER A 224 -8.06 -1.38 -2.94
CA SER A 224 -7.21 -2.13 -3.86
C SER A 224 -6.20 -1.24 -4.59
N GLN A 225 -6.65 -0.08 -5.10
CA GLN A 225 -5.76 0.85 -5.76
C GLN A 225 -4.72 1.44 -4.81
N TRP A 226 -5.14 1.85 -3.62
CA TRP A 226 -4.23 2.36 -2.61
C TRP A 226 -3.20 1.30 -2.20
N ALA A 227 -3.63 0.07 -1.93
CA ALA A 227 -2.74 -1.03 -1.59
C ALA A 227 -1.69 -1.30 -2.68
N ALA A 228 -2.04 -1.11 -3.96
CA ALA A 228 -1.09 -1.24 -5.07
C ALA A 228 -0.02 -0.14 -5.09
N GLN A 229 -0.28 1.04 -4.50
CA GLN A 229 0.59 2.21 -4.57
C GLN A 229 1.27 2.57 -3.24
N VAL A 230 0.73 2.10 -2.10
CA VAL A 230 1.15 2.52 -0.77
C VAL A 230 2.50 1.94 -0.33
N LEU A 231 3.08 1.04 -1.12
CA LEU A 231 4.38 0.46 -0.86
C LEU A 231 5.46 1.10 -1.74
N PRO A 232 6.16 2.14 -1.25
CA PRO A 232 7.45 2.49 -1.83
C PRO A 232 8.35 1.26 -1.81
N THR A 233 9.12 1.08 -2.88
CA THR A 233 10.14 0.04 -2.93
C THR A 233 11.30 0.43 -2.01
N PHE A 234 11.14 0.15 -0.71
CA PHE A 234 12.23 0.22 0.29
C PHE A 234 13.22 -0.95 0.15
N THR A 235 13.11 -1.76 -0.90
CA THR A 235 13.96 -2.91 -1.18
C THR A 235 15.44 -2.55 -1.13
N GLY A 236 15.84 -1.39 -1.67
CA GLY A 236 17.22 -0.92 -1.60
C GLY A 236 17.73 -0.68 -0.17
N VAL A 237 16.88 -0.14 0.72
CA VAL A 237 17.19 0.03 2.15
C VAL A 237 17.19 -1.31 2.88
N MET A 238 16.21 -2.18 2.57
CA MET A 238 16.16 -3.54 3.12
C MET A 238 17.44 -4.30 2.77
N ASP A 239 17.89 -4.23 1.52
CA ASP A 239 19.13 -4.85 1.07
C ASP A 239 20.34 -4.24 1.77
N LEU A 240 20.42 -2.90 1.86
CA LEU A 240 21.51 -2.21 2.55
C LEU A 240 21.61 -2.65 4.03
N CYS A 241 20.47 -2.84 4.68
CA CYS A 241 20.38 -3.24 6.08
C CYS A 241 20.30 -4.76 6.30
N ARG A 242 20.33 -5.60 5.25
CA ARG A 242 20.24 -7.08 5.37
C ARG A 242 21.29 -7.86 4.56
N ARG A 243 22.06 -7.21 3.67
CA ARG A 243 22.98 -7.86 2.72
C ARG A 243 23.99 -8.80 3.38
N ASP A 244 24.42 -8.47 4.59
CA ASP A 244 25.38 -9.27 5.33
C ASP A 244 25.16 -9.03 6.82
N GLU A 245 24.59 -9.98 7.55
CA GLU A 245 24.44 -9.86 9.01
C GLU A 245 25.79 -9.57 9.68
N SER A 246 26.90 -10.05 9.08
CA SER A 246 28.25 -9.77 9.57
C SER A 246 28.73 -8.35 9.25
N SER A 247 28.15 -7.64 8.26
CA SER A 247 28.46 -6.23 8.01
C SER A 247 27.81 -5.33 9.05
N LEU A 248 26.57 -5.61 9.48
CA LEU A 248 25.92 -4.90 10.59
C LEU A 248 26.66 -5.10 11.92
N VAL A 249 27.29 -6.25 12.11
CA VAL A 249 28.12 -6.52 13.29
C VAL A 249 29.44 -5.73 13.24
N ARG A 250 30.03 -5.56 12.04
CA ARG A 250 31.31 -4.85 11.87
C ARG A 250 31.17 -3.33 11.79
N ASP A 251 30.06 -2.82 11.26
CA ASP A 251 29.78 -1.40 11.09
C ASP A 251 28.68 -0.95 12.05
N SER A 252 29.10 -0.49 13.24
CA SER A 252 28.18 0.00 14.26
C SER A 252 27.39 1.23 13.83
N GLY A 253 27.96 2.06 12.95
CA GLY A 253 27.27 3.23 12.39
C GLY A 253 26.10 2.79 11.50
N LEU A 254 26.35 1.87 10.55
CA LEU A 254 25.29 1.30 9.71
C LEU A 254 24.18 0.69 10.54
N ARG A 255 24.55 -0.08 11.57
CA ARG A 255 23.58 -0.72 12.45
C ARG A 255 22.70 0.31 13.14
N GLN A 256 23.28 1.40 13.65
CA GLN A 256 22.52 2.47 14.29
C GLN A 256 21.58 3.16 13.29
N ASP A 257 22.08 3.49 12.09
CA ASP A 257 21.27 4.13 11.04
C ASP A 257 20.09 3.23 10.62
N CYS A 258 20.35 1.94 10.39
CA CYS A 258 19.33 0.96 10.06
C CYS A 258 18.28 0.83 11.18
N LEU A 259 18.70 0.72 12.44
CA LEU A 259 17.77 0.62 13.57
C LEU A 259 16.93 1.89 13.73
N GLY A 260 17.51 3.08 13.55
CA GLY A 260 16.79 4.35 13.59
C GLY A 260 15.76 4.46 12.47
N ALA A 261 16.16 4.14 11.23
CA ALA A 261 15.26 4.08 10.08
C ALA A 261 14.09 3.11 10.30
N PHE A 262 14.35 1.88 10.74
CA PHE A 262 13.30 0.90 11.00
C PHE A 262 12.39 1.30 12.18
N ALA A 263 12.88 2.04 13.16
CA ALA A 263 12.06 2.53 14.25
C ALA A 263 10.92 3.44 13.76
N HIS A 264 11.14 4.24 12.71
CA HIS A 264 10.08 5.03 12.07
C HIS A 264 8.98 4.14 11.47
N LEU A 265 9.38 3.14 10.67
CA LEU A 265 8.43 2.21 10.04
C LEU A 265 7.65 1.42 11.10
N ALA A 266 8.31 0.98 12.17
CA ALA A 266 7.67 0.28 13.29
C ALA A 266 6.67 1.12 14.09
N GLY A 267 6.87 2.45 14.08
CA GLY A 267 5.99 3.43 14.70
C GLY A 267 4.86 3.92 13.79
N SER A 268 4.92 3.64 12.49
CA SER A 268 3.87 4.01 11.53
C SER A 268 2.58 3.25 11.83
N ASP A 269 1.46 3.96 11.80
CA ASP A 269 0.11 3.40 11.82
C ASP A 269 -0.60 3.57 10.46
N ALA A 270 0.07 4.20 9.47
CA ALA A 270 -0.50 4.47 8.15
C ALA A 270 -0.80 3.18 7.37
N THR A 271 0.11 2.21 7.45
CA THR A 271 -0.01 0.89 6.81
C THR A 271 0.42 -0.22 7.78
N ILE A 272 -0.15 -1.42 7.64
CA ILE A 272 0.23 -2.59 8.45
C ILE A 272 1.59 -3.16 8.03
N ILE A 273 1.92 -3.03 6.74
CA ILE A 273 3.07 -3.70 6.14
C ILE A 273 4.40 -3.10 6.62
N GLU A 274 4.48 -1.78 6.79
CA GLU A 274 5.66 -1.09 7.31
C GLU A 274 6.14 -1.62 8.66
N PRO A 275 5.28 -1.65 9.71
CA PRO A 275 5.70 -2.16 11.00
C PRO A 275 5.99 -3.67 10.95
N LEU A 276 5.23 -4.47 10.20
CA LEU A 276 5.50 -5.90 10.08
C LEU A 276 6.89 -6.18 9.48
N VAL A 277 7.28 -5.42 8.45
CA VAL A 277 8.61 -5.54 7.83
C VAL A 277 9.70 -5.06 8.80
N ALA A 278 9.53 -3.90 9.41
CA ALA A 278 10.55 -3.28 10.26
C ALA A 278 10.81 -4.02 11.57
N LEU A 279 9.75 -4.51 12.22
CA LEU A 279 9.82 -5.13 13.55
C LEU A 279 10.63 -6.43 13.54
N ARG A 280 10.69 -7.15 12.42
CA ARG A 280 11.56 -8.32 12.28
C ARG A 280 13.03 -7.96 12.49
N THR A 281 13.50 -6.90 11.82
CA THR A 281 14.87 -6.39 11.93
C THR A 281 15.14 -5.87 13.34
N LEU A 282 14.24 -5.04 13.88
CA LEU A 282 14.40 -4.45 15.21
C LEU A 282 14.47 -5.50 16.33
N VAL A 283 13.63 -6.54 16.29
CA VAL A 283 13.68 -7.62 17.29
C VAL A 283 14.96 -8.43 17.17
N ARG A 284 15.46 -8.67 15.95
CA ARG A 284 16.69 -9.42 15.72
C ARG A 284 17.91 -8.67 16.28
N TYR A 285 18.03 -7.38 15.97
CA TYR A 285 19.27 -6.63 16.17
C TYR A 285 19.28 -5.63 17.34
N SER A 286 18.16 -5.31 17.96
CA SER A 286 18.18 -4.53 19.21
C SER A 286 18.54 -5.42 20.41
N GLU A 287 18.93 -4.81 21.52
CA GLU A 287 19.35 -5.49 22.75
C GLU A 287 18.61 -4.96 23.98
N GLY A 288 18.69 -5.69 25.09
CA GLY A 288 18.17 -5.26 26.40
C GLY A 288 16.70 -4.83 26.39
N ALA A 289 16.42 -3.69 27.04
CA ALA A 289 15.06 -3.16 27.16
C ALA A 289 14.45 -2.78 25.81
N GLU A 290 15.28 -2.36 24.84
CA GLU A 290 14.81 -1.97 23.52
C GLU A 290 14.27 -3.18 22.73
N LYS A 291 14.99 -4.30 22.72
CA LYS A 291 14.50 -5.56 22.16
C LYS A 291 13.16 -5.97 22.78
N GLY A 292 13.01 -5.80 24.09
CA GLY A 292 11.76 -6.04 24.80
C GLY A 292 10.59 -5.19 24.27
N ARG A 293 10.82 -3.89 24.05
CA ARG A 293 9.82 -2.98 23.45
C ARG A 293 9.44 -3.42 22.04
N TRP A 294 10.40 -3.78 21.20
CA TRP A 294 10.12 -4.22 19.83
C TRP A 294 9.39 -5.56 19.78
N LYS A 295 9.71 -6.50 20.68
CA LYS A 295 8.93 -7.75 20.83
C LYS A 295 7.48 -7.46 21.20
N ALA A 296 7.24 -6.55 22.15
CA ALA A 296 5.89 -6.16 22.55
C ALA A 296 5.12 -5.54 21.37
N ARG A 297 5.76 -4.63 20.61
CA ARG A 297 5.14 -4.01 19.43
C ARG A 297 4.88 -5.03 18.31
N LEU A 298 5.81 -5.94 18.02
CA LEU A 298 5.60 -7.02 17.04
C LEU A 298 4.39 -7.88 17.41
N ARG A 299 4.28 -8.25 18.69
CA ARG A 299 3.14 -9.04 19.18
C ARG A 299 1.81 -8.29 19.04
N GLN A 300 1.80 -6.99 19.34
CA GLN A 300 0.60 -6.15 19.16
C GLN A 300 0.20 -6.02 17.69
N VAL A 301 1.13 -5.69 16.80
CA VAL A 301 0.86 -5.51 15.36
C VAL A 301 0.44 -6.82 14.71
N ALA A 302 1.09 -7.93 15.04
CA ALA A 302 0.70 -9.25 14.53
C ALA A 302 -0.69 -9.67 15.01
N TRP A 303 -1.05 -9.36 16.26
CA TRP A 303 -2.39 -9.61 16.79
C TRP A 303 -3.45 -8.81 16.02
N LEU A 304 -3.23 -7.50 15.85
CA LEU A 304 -4.16 -6.65 15.09
C LEU A 304 -4.35 -7.19 13.68
N HIS A 305 -3.27 -7.55 12.99
CA HIS A 305 -3.33 -8.11 11.64
C HIS A 305 -4.11 -9.44 11.61
N GLU A 306 -3.72 -10.43 12.42
CA GLU A 306 -4.35 -11.76 12.38
C GLU A 306 -5.82 -11.74 12.77
N GLN A 307 -6.22 -10.88 13.72
CA GLN A 307 -7.62 -10.80 14.16
C GLN A 307 -8.49 -9.93 13.24
N ALA A 308 -7.96 -8.81 12.71
CA ALA A 308 -8.75 -7.89 11.91
C ALA A 308 -8.88 -8.32 10.44
N LEU A 309 -7.87 -9.02 9.90
CA LEU A 309 -7.84 -9.38 8.47
C LEU A 309 -9.07 -10.19 8.05
N GLN A 310 -9.55 -11.12 8.88
CA GLN A 310 -10.73 -11.94 8.57
C GLN A 310 -12.06 -11.19 8.68
N LEU A 311 -12.05 -9.98 9.26
CA LEU A 311 -13.25 -9.16 9.51
C LEU A 311 -13.31 -7.93 8.59
N ALA A 312 -12.19 -7.58 7.96
CA ALA A 312 -12.09 -6.45 7.03
C ALA A 312 -12.74 -6.78 5.66
N PRO A 313 -13.21 -5.77 4.92
CA PRO A 313 -13.80 -5.96 3.59
C PRO A 313 -12.89 -6.73 2.63
N GLY A 314 -13.47 -7.52 1.72
CA GLY A 314 -12.74 -8.35 0.76
C GLY A 314 -12.32 -9.72 1.28
N TRP A 315 -12.61 -10.06 2.55
CA TRP A 315 -12.29 -11.35 3.15
C TRP A 315 -13.54 -12.21 3.44
N PRO A 316 -13.44 -13.55 3.33
CA PRO A 316 -14.52 -14.43 3.77
C PRO A 316 -14.81 -14.26 5.26
N GLY A 317 -16.02 -13.81 5.61
CA GLY A 317 -16.39 -13.52 6.99
C GLY A 317 -16.31 -12.05 7.36
N ALA A 318 -16.00 -11.17 6.40
CA ALA A 318 -16.15 -9.72 6.54
C ALA A 318 -17.55 -9.38 7.06
N SER A 319 -17.57 -8.44 7.99
CA SER A 319 -18.78 -8.02 8.71
C SER A 319 -18.86 -6.50 8.87
N ILE A 320 -17.87 -5.78 8.33
CA ILE A 320 -17.83 -4.32 8.28
C ILE A 320 -18.10 -3.87 6.86
N GLU A 321 -19.10 -2.99 6.70
CA GLU A 321 -19.45 -2.41 5.41
C GLU A 321 -18.24 -1.67 4.80
N SER A 322 -18.02 -1.85 3.49
CA SER A 322 -16.83 -1.33 2.80
C SER A 322 -16.70 0.18 2.95
N ALA A 323 -17.80 0.92 2.80
CA ALA A 323 -17.80 2.37 2.97
C ALA A 323 -17.40 2.82 4.39
N GLN A 324 -17.86 2.10 5.42
CA GLN A 324 -17.51 2.40 6.81
C GLN A 324 -16.02 2.14 7.07
N TYR A 325 -15.47 1.04 6.55
CA TYR A 325 -14.05 0.74 6.68
C TYR A 325 -13.16 1.78 5.97
N VAL A 326 -13.59 2.26 4.80
CA VAL A 326 -12.93 3.36 4.08
C VAL A 326 -12.84 4.61 4.94
N ASP A 327 -13.93 5.01 5.61
CA ASP A 327 -13.91 6.19 6.49
C ASP A 327 -12.89 6.02 7.63
N TRP A 328 -12.80 4.82 8.22
CA TRP A 328 -11.83 4.52 9.27
C TRP A 328 -10.38 4.58 8.76
N LEU A 329 -10.12 4.06 7.57
CA LEU A 329 -8.81 4.14 6.93
C LEU A 329 -8.39 5.61 6.67
N MET A 330 -9.31 6.46 6.23
CA MET A 330 -9.04 7.88 5.99
C MET A 330 -8.72 8.66 7.28
N GLU A 331 -9.40 8.31 8.38
CA GLU A 331 -9.30 9.00 9.66
C GLU A 331 -8.10 8.55 10.49
N GLU A 332 -7.81 7.24 10.54
CA GLU A 332 -6.86 6.67 11.50
C GLU A 332 -5.72 5.87 10.86
N GLY A 333 -5.70 5.73 9.53
CA GLY A 333 -4.80 4.80 8.85
C GLY A 333 -5.19 3.33 9.08
N GLU A 334 -4.41 2.42 8.51
CA GLU A 334 -4.74 0.98 8.51
C GLU A 334 -4.74 0.36 9.90
N LEU A 335 -3.72 0.66 10.71
CA LEU A 335 -3.64 0.10 12.06
C LEU A 335 -4.73 0.65 12.99
N GLY A 336 -5.12 1.92 12.80
CA GLY A 336 -6.26 2.51 13.50
C GLY A 336 -7.58 1.85 13.09
N ALA A 337 -7.80 1.67 11.79
CA ALA A 337 -8.96 0.96 11.26
C ALA A 337 -9.07 -0.47 11.80
N TYR A 338 -7.98 -1.24 11.88
CA TYR A 338 -7.99 -2.56 12.52
C TYR A 338 -8.38 -2.51 14.00
N ARG A 339 -7.90 -1.54 14.76
CA ARG A 339 -8.34 -1.36 16.16
C ARG A 339 -9.84 -1.03 16.26
N ARG A 340 -10.42 -0.31 15.29
CA ARG A 340 -11.87 -0.09 15.23
C ARG A 340 -12.63 -1.38 14.91
N VAL A 341 -12.21 -2.12 13.88
CA VAL A 341 -12.79 -3.43 13.51
C VAL A 341 -12.88 -4.36 14.72
N LEU A 342 -11.78 -4.51 15.49
CA LEU A 342 -11.79 -5.37 16.67
C LEU A 342 -12.74 -4.89 17.77
N ARG A 343 -12.79 -3.57 18.01
CA ARG A 343 -13.70 -2.98 19.01
C ARG A 343 -15.17 -3.22 18.68
N GLU A 344 -15.56 -3.05 17.42
CA GLU A 344 -16.93 -3.32 16.96
C GLU A 344 -17.33 -4.79 17.15
N HIS A 345 -16.35 -5.70 17.14
CA HIS A 345 -16.57 -7.14 17.35
C HIS A 345 -16.38 -7.60 18.80
N GLY A 346 -16.13 -6.68 19.73
CA GLY A 346 -15.85 -7.01 21.12
C GLY A 346 -14.55 -7.83 21.31
N ILE A 347 -13.65 -7.80 20.32
CA ILE A 347 -12.34 -8.45 20.40
C ILE A 347 -11.36 -7.47 21.06
N PRO A 348 -10.59 -7.90 22.08
CA PRO A 348 -9.57 -7.05 22.68
C PRO A 348 -8.54 -6.57 21.64
N VAL A 349 -8.19 -5.28 21.66
CA VAL A 349 -7.16 -4.72 20.78
C VAL A 349 -5.74 -5.12 21.18
N GLU A 350 -5.57 -5.64 22.40
CA GLU A 350 -4.31 -6.15 22.92
C GLU A 350 -4.29 -7.69 22.91
N PRO A 351 -3.14 -8.31 22.57
CA PRO A 351 -3.02 -9.76 22.57
C PRO A 351 -3.14 -10.34 23.99
N PRO A 352 -3.96 -11.40 24.20
CA PRO A 352 -4.12 -12.02 25.51
C PRO A 352 -2.81 -12.64 26.00
N PRO A 353 -2.52 -12.69 27.31
CA PRO A 353 -1.26 -13.21 27.85
C PRO A 353 -0.86 -14.58 27.26
N GLY A 354 0.40 -14.71 26.86
CA GLY A 354 0.94 -15.95 26.27
C GLY A 354 0.59 -16.18 24.80
N TRP A 355 -0.28 -15.36 24.20
CA TRP A 355 -0.55 -15.44 22.76
C TRP A 355 0.71 -15.20 21.91
N LEU A 356 0.85 -16.01 20.86
CA LEU A 356 1.88 -15.93 19.83
C LEU A 356 1.21 -15.97 18.44
N PRO A 357 1.78 -15.26 17.45
CA PRO A 357 1.24 -15.22 16.08
C PRO A 357 1.33 -16.58 15.40
N ASP A 358 0.50 -16.76 14.38
CA ASP A 358 0.49 -17.93 13.50
C ASP A 358 1.64 -17.93 12.50
N ASN A 359 2.12 -16.75 12.10
CA ASN A 359 3.31 -16.64 11.28
C ASN A 359 4.54 -17.23 12.01
N PRO A 360 5.22 -18.26 11.45
CA PRO A 360 6.30 -18.97 12.13
C PRO A 360 7.52 -18.08 12.39
N ASP A 361 7.84 -17.14 11.50
CA ASP A 361 8.96 -16.22 11.68
C ASP A 361 8.70 -15.25 12.83
N HIS A 362 7.49 -14.67 12.89
CA HIS A 362 7.11 -13.80 14.01
C HIS A 362 7.10 -14.57 15.33
N ARG A 363 6.62 -15.83 15.30
CA ARG A 363 6.61 -16.71 16.47
C ARG A 363 8.02 -16.98 17.00
N ALA A 364 8.96 -17.35 16.12
CA ALA A 364 10.35 -17.62 16.49
C ALA A 364 11.03 -16.39 17.12
N LEU A 365 10.81 -15.21 16.54
CA LEU A 365 11.34 -13.94 17.07
C LEU A 365 10.80 -13.64 18.48
N LEU A 366 9.53 -13.96 18.74
CA LEU A 366 8.90 -13.72 20.03
C LEU A 366 9.32 -14.77 21.08
N SER A 367 9.36 -16.05 20.73
CA SER A 367 9.78 -17.14 21.63
C SER A 367 11.26 -17.12 21.98
N GLY A 368 12.10 -16.51 21.11
CA GLY A 368 13.55 -16.51 21.27
C GLY A 368 14.23 -17.71 20.61
N ASP A 369 13.52 -18.42 19.73
CA ASP A 369 14.04 -19.54 18.93
C ASP A 369 14.66 -19.07 17.60
N ALA A 370 14.71 -17.75 17.35
CA ALA A 370 15.15 -17.12 16.10
C ALA A 370 16.65 -16.78 16.04
#